data_AF-A0A7R9M1C8-F1
#
_entry.id   AF-A0A7R9M1C8-F1
#
_cell.length_a   1.000
_cell.length_b   1.000
_cell.length_c   1.000
_cell.angle_alpha   90.00
_cell.angle_beta   90.00
_cell.angle_gamma   90.00
#
_symmetry.space_group_name_H-M   'P 1'
#
loop_
_entity.id
_entity.type
_entity.pdbx_description
1 polymer ?
#
loop_
_entity_poly.entity_id
_entity_poly.type
_entity_poly.pdbx_seq_one_letter_code
_entity_poly.pdbx_strand_id
1 'polypeptide(L)'
;MVYIGCRDVIKGETAVKDIVALNPKADIKLLKLDLSSLQSVRHFAKELSQLEFKVDILINNVGVFGCPEGQTIDGFEMHFGTNYLAYCQSKLAIILFTRELATRLTNTRINTYSLNTGAVSTDLQKHSYSLVERVLKRYCVLNPFMGSQTTLYCVLDDSLDNESGFYY
;
A
#
# COMPACT_ATOMS: atom_id res chain seq x y z
N MET A 1 -0.95 -18.54 6.67
CA MET A 1 -0.16 -18.17 5.49
C MET A 1 -0.39 -16.72 5.08
N VAL A 2 0.69 -15.96 4.87
CA VAL A 2 0.69 -14.61 4.30
C VAL A 2 1.62 -14.59 3.08
N TYR A 3 1.14 -14.06 1.96
CA TYR A 3 1.95 -13.87 0.76
C TYR A 3 2.39 -12.41 0.66
N ILE A 4 3.70 -12.18 0.53
CA ILE A 4 4.28 -10.84 0.40
C ILE A 4 4.84 -10.69 -1.01
N GLY A 5 4.23 -9.81 -1.81
CA GLY A 5 4.77 -9.40 -3.10
C GLY A 5 5.81 -8.29 -2.93
N CYS A 6 7.05 -8.52 -3.38
CA CYS A 6 8.10 -7.51 -3.29
C CYS A 6 8.88 -7.37 -4.60
N ARG A 7 9.18 -6.13 -5.00
CA ARG A 7 10.03 -5.86 -6.16
C ARG A 7 11.48 -6.20 -5.86
N ASP A 8 11.98 -5.90 -4.67
CA ASP A 8 13.37 -6.19 -4.27
C ASP A 8 13.37 -7.43 -3.39
N VAL A 9 13.66 -8.59 -3.99
CA VAL A 9 13.57 -9.88 -3.30
C VAL A 9 14.57 -9.95 -2.15
N ILE A 10 15.75 -9.36 -2.27
CA ILE A 10 16.78 -9.36 -1.23
C ILE A 10 16.27 -8.60 0.01
N LYS A 11 15.71 -7.41 -0.19
CA LYS A 11 15.08 -6.66 0.93
C LYS A 11 13.88 -7.40 1.50
N GLY A 12 13.09 -8.03 0.64
CA GLY A 12 11.97 -8.86 1.05
C GLY A 12 12.39 -10.03 1.95
N GLU A 13 13.45 -10.76 1.58
CA GLU A 13 13.97 -11.88 2.35
C GLU A 13 14.49 -11.44 3.72
N THR A 14 15.19 -10.30 3.79
CA THR A 14 15.61 -9.71 5.06
C THR A 14 14.40 -9.39 5.94
N ALA A 15 13.37 -8.74 5.40
CA ALA A 15 12.16 -8.44 6.15
C ALA A 15 11.44 -9.71 6.65
N VAL A 16 11.37 -10.77 5.83
CA VAL A 16 10.79 -12.06 6.25
C VAL A 16 11.60 -12.67 7.40
N LYS A 17 12.94 -12.65 7.33
CA LYS A 17 13.80 -13.13 8.42
C LYS A 17 13.55 -12.38 9.72
N ASP A 18 13.44 -11.05 9.66
CA ASP A 18 13.16 -10.23 10.84
C ASP A 18 11.79 -10.57 11.45
N ILE A 19 10.77 -10.79 10.62
CA ILE A 19 9.42 -11.18 11.10
C ILE A 19 9.45 -12.57 11.74
N VAL A 20 10.09 -13.55 11.10
CA VAL A 20 10.19 -14.93 11.63
C VAL A 20 11.01 -14.97 12.92
N ALA A 21 12.03 -14.12 13.06
CA ALA A 21 12.78 -13.99 14.30
C ALA A 21 11.90 -13.47 15.47
N LEU A 22 10.97 -12.56 15.18
CA LEU A 22 10.02 -12.04 16.17
C LEU A 22 8.87 -13.02 16.45
N ASN A 23 8.43 -13.79 15.45
CA ASN A 23 7.38 -14.79 15.57
C ASN A 23 7.74 -16.06 14.75
N PRO A 24 8.34 -17.08 15.39
CA PRO A 24 8.75 -18.31 14.70
C PRO A 24 7.60 -19.12 14.08
N LYS A 25 6.36 -18.85 14.46
CA LYS A 25 5.15 -19.47 13.88
C LYS A 25 4.62 -18.70 12.66
N ALA A 26 5.23 -17.56 12.32
CA ALA A 26 4.82 -16.77 11.17
C ALA A 26 5.02 -17.56 9.88
N ASP A 27 3.91 -17.82 9.19
CA ASP A 27 3.87 -18.60 7.96
C ASP A 27 3.77 -17.62 6.78
N ILE A 28 4.94 -17.30 6.19
CA ILE A 28 5.10 -16.22 5.21
C ILE A 28 5.79 -16.74 3.96
N LYS A 29 5.23 -16.46 2.79
CA LYS A 29 5.84 -16.73 1.49
C LYS A 29 6.12 -15.42 0.75
N LEU A 30 7.39 -15.20 0.40
CA LEU A 30 7.80 -14.09 -0.44
C LEU A 30 7.68 -14.46 -1.92
N LEU A 31 7.12 -13.57 -2.72
CA LEU A 31 7.02 -13.69 -4.16
C LEU A 31 7.49 -12.40 -4.84
N LYS A 32 8.13 -12.53 -6.00
CA LYS A 32 8.55 -11.37 -6.80
C LYS A 32 7.31 -10.69 -7.38
N LEU A 33 7.16 -9.39 -7.10
CA LEU A 33 6.10 -8.56 -7.69
C LEU A 33 6.62 -7.15 -7.98
N ASP A 34 6.68 -6.80 -9.27
CA ASP A 34 6.95 -5.44 -9.72
C ASP A 34 5.69 -4.84 -10.35
N LEU A 35 5.04 -3.92 -9.63
CA LEU A 35 3.83 -3.25 -10.12
C LEU A 35 4.10 -2.29 -11.29
N SER A 36 5.35 -1.94 -11.59
CA SER A 36 5.69 -1.17 -12.79
C SER A 36 5.67 -2.02 -14.07
N SER A 37 5.54 -3.35 -13.96
CA SER A 37 5.48 -4.28 -15.10
C SER A 37 4.22 -5.13 -15.06
N LEU A 38 3.30 -4.92 -16.00
CA LEU A 38 2.09 -5.75 -16.14
C LEU A 38 2.42 -7.23 -16.39
N GLN A 39 3.58 -7.54 -16.99
CA GLN A 39 4.04 -8.92 -17.14
C GLN A 39 4.39 -9.54 -15.78
N SER A 40 5.07 -8.78 -14.90
CA SER A 40 5.35 -9.23 -13.54
C SER A 40 4.06 -9.44 -12.75
N VAL A 41 3.08 -8.54 -12.88
CA VAL A 41 1.77 -8.69 -12.22
C VAL A 41 1.05 -9.96 -12.69
N ARG A 42 1.01 -10.21 -14.00
CA ARG A 42 0.38 -11.43 -14.56
C ARG A 42 1.10 -12.70 -14.12
N HIS A 43 2.43 -12.66 -14.06
CA HIS A 43 3.22 -13.80 -13.61
C HIS A 43 2.93 -14.12 -12.14
N PHE A 44 2.96 -13.10 -11.27
CA PHE A 44 2.59 -13.23 -9.86
C PHE A 44 1.17 -13.79 -9.67
N ALA A 45 0.19 -13.24 -10.40
CA ALA A 45 -1.20 -13.72 -10.35
C ALA A 45 -1.30 -15.18 -10.81
N LYS A 46 -0.55 -15.57 -11.85
CA LYS A 46 -0.50 -16.96 -12.34
C LYS A 46 0.08 -17.90 -11.28
N GLU A 47 1.20 -17.54 -10.66
CA GLU A 47 1.79 -18.33 -9.58
C GLU A 47 0.84 -18.52 -8.40
N LEU A 48 0.13 -17.45 -7.99
CA LEU A 48 -0.88 -17.57 -6.93
C LEU A 48 -2.08 -18.43 -7.35
N SER A 49 -2.57 -18.29 -8.58
CA SER A 49 -3.71 -19.08 -9.07
C SER A 49 -3.45 -20.58 -9.16
N GLN A 50 -2.17 -20.98 -9.20
CA GLN A 50 -1.76 -22.38 -9.21
C GLN A 50 -1.73 -23.00 -7.81
N LEU A 51 -1.82 -22.18 -6.76
CA LEU A 51 -1.86 -22.65 -5.39
C LEU A 51 -3.33 -22.83 -5.00
N GLU A 52 -3.69 -23.99 -4.46
CA GLU A 52 -5.02 -24.24 -3.95
C GLU A 52 -5.21 -23.56 -2.58
N PHE A 53 -5.53 -22.27 -2.61
CA PHE A 53 -5.92 -21.54 -1.40
C PHE A 53 -7.03 -20.54 -1.69
N LYS A 54 -7.83 -20.24 -0.67
CA LYS A 54 -8.79 -19.15 -0.71
C LYS A 54 -8.06 -17.86 -0.33
N VAL A 55 -8.19 -16.82 -1.15
CA VAL A 55 -7.75 -15.47 -0.76
C VAL A 55 -8.79 -14.91 0.19
N ASP A 56 -8.45 -14.79 1.47
CA ASP A 56 -9.33 -14.16 2.45
C ASP A 56 -9.16 -12.63 2.46
N ILE A 57 -7.92 -12.13 2.31
CA ILE A 57 -7.60 -10.70 2.39
C ILE A 57 -6.61 -10.33 1.27
N LEU A 58 -6.85 -9.19 0.61
CA LEU A 58 -5.93 -8.56 -0.34
C LEU A 58 -5.66 -7.11 0.09
N ILE A 59 -4.38 -6.77 0.31
CA ILE A 59 -3.96 -5.43 0.72
C ILE A 59 -3.13 -4.78 -0.39
N ASN A 60 -3.70 -3.75 -1.01
CA ASN A 60 -3.03 -2.94 -2.03
C ASN A 60 -2.31 -1.74 -1.39
N ASN A 61 -1.15 -1.99 -0.77
CA ASN A 61 -0.42 -0.97 0.02
C ASN A 61 0.73 -0.27 -0.74
N VAL A 62 1.00 -0.62 -2.00
CA VAL A 62 2.17 -0.07 -2.70
C VAL A 62 1.95 1.40 -3.08
N GLY A 63 2.90 2.25 -2.71
CA GLY A 63 3.01 3.63 -3.16
C GLY A 63 4.45 3.94 -3.57
N VAL A 64 4.60 4.87 -4.51
CA VAL A 64 5.88 5.47 -4.86
C VAL A 64 5.72 6.98 -4.71
N PHE A 65 6.69 7.61 -4.07
CA PHE A 65 6.72 9.04 -3.85
C PHE A 65 8.15 9.54 -4.09
N GLY A 66 8.29 10.69 -4.73
CA GLY A 66 9.57 11.26 -5.14
C GLY A 66 9.74 11.27 -6.66
N CYS A 67 10.01 12.45 -7.18
CA CYS A 67 10.34 12.73 -8.57
C CYS A 67 11.67 13.50 -8.61
N PRO A 68 12.48 13.39 -9.68
CA PRO A 68 13.62 14.27 -9.89
C PRO A 68 13.16 15.72 -10.11
N GLU A 69 14.03 16.70 -9.93
CA GLU A 69 13.73 18.12 -10.21
C GLU A 69 13.38 18.33 -11.70
N GLY A 70 12.45 19.24 -12.00
CA GLY A 70 12.07 19.58 -13.38
C GLY A 70 10.76 20.35 -13.48
N GLN A 71 10.10 20.25 -14.64
CA GLN A 71 8.73 20.75 -14.86
C GLN A 71 7.84 19.67 -15.47
N THR A 72 6.56 19.67 -15.12
CA THR A 72 5.55 18.79 -15.74
C THR A 72 5.16 19.30 -17.13
N ILE A 73 4.52 18.44 -17.93
CA ILE A 73 3.98 18.82 -19.25
C ILE A 73 2.93 19.92 -19.17
N ASP A 74 2.27 20.06 -18.01
CA ASP A 74 1.26 21.08 -17.73
C ASP A 74 1.86 22.40 -17.24
N GLY A 75 3.20 22.52 -17.21
CA GLY A 75 3.92 23.73 -16.82
C GLY A 75 4.07 23.95 -15.31
N PHE A 76 3.70 22.97 -14.49
CA PHE A 76 3.96 23.04 -13.04
C PHE A 76 5.40 22.66 -12.71
N GLU A 77 5.94 23.22 -11.64
CA GLU A 77 7.16 22.71 -11.01
C GLU A 77 6.96 21.21 -10.69
N MET A 78 7.95 20.36 -11.00
CA MET A 78 7.78 18.91 -11.00
C MET A 78 7.30 18.38 -9.66
N HIS A 79 7.85 18.84 -8.54
CA HIS A 79 7.46 18.37 -7.22
C HIS A 79 6.01 18.79 -6.91
N PHE A 80 5.61 20.03 -7.19
CA PHE A 80 4.24 20.48 -7.01
C PHE A 80 3.25 19.71 -7.89
N GLY A 81 3.58 19.53 -9.16
CA GLY A 81 2.73 18.83 -10.14
C GLY A 81 2.56 17.35 -9.81
N THR A 82 3.63 16.62 -9.49
CA THR A 82 3.53 15.18 -9.25
C THR A 82 3.18 14.84 -7.81
N ASN A 83 3.82 15.48 -6.83
CA ASN A 83 3.73 15.07 -5.43
C ASN A 83 2.52 15.66 -4.72
N TYR A 84 1.92 16.73 -5.26
CA TYR A 84 0.71 17.33 -4.71
C TYR A 84 -0.49 17.12 -5.64
N LEU A 85 -0.45 17.64 -6.87
CA LEU A 85 -1.62 17.57 -7.76
C LEU A 85 -1.91 16.13 -8.22
N ALA A 86 -0.96 15.46 -8.86
CA ALA A 86 -1.15 14.10 -9.35
C ALA A 86 -1.34 13.09 -8.21
N TYR A 87 -0.62 13.26 -7.10
CA TYR A 87 -0.82 12.44 -5.90
C TYR A 87 -2.24 12.56 -5.35
N CYS A 88 -2.74 13.78 -5.12
CA CYS A 88 -4.11 13.99 -4.62
C CYS A 88 -5.17 13.41 -5.58
N GLN A 89 -4.99 13.60 -6.89
CA GLN A 89 -5.86 13.00 -7.89
C GLN A 89 -5.81 11.46 -7.87
N SER A 90 -4.62 10.88 -7.75
CA SER A 90 -4.44 9.42 -7.65
C SER A 90 -5.12 8.87 -6.38
N LYS A 91 -5.00 9.55 -5.24
CA LYS A 91 -5.68 9.14 -4.01
C LYS A 91 -7.20 9.26 -4.10
N LEU A 92 -7.71 10.34 -4.71
CA LEU A 92 -9.14 10.46 -5.01
C LEU A 92 -9.61 9.31 -5.93
N ALA A 93 -8.84 8.98 -6.96
CA ALA A 93 -9.17 7.88 -7.87
C ALA A 93 -9.25 6.53 -7.15
N ILE A 94 -8.38 6.27 -6.16
CA ILE A 94 -8.46 5.05 -5.33
C ILE A 94 -9.75 5.01 -4.50
N ILE A 95 -10.15 6.12 -3.90
CA ILE A 95 -11.40 6.21 -3.12
C ILE A 95 -12.60 5.95 -4.03
N LEU A 96 -12.65 6.62 -5.20
CA LEU A 96 -13.74 6.45 -6.16
C LEU A 96 -13.76 5.02 -6.74
N PHE A 97 -12.60 4.45 -7.05
CA PHE A 97 -12.48 3.07 -7.51
C PHE A 97 -12.98 2.08 -6.47
N THR A 98 -12.64 2.30 -5.19
CA THR A 98 -13.09 1.44 -4.09
C THR A 98 -14.61 1.47 -3.93
N ARG A 99 -15.21 2.66 -4.00
CA ARG A 99 -16.67 2.83 -3.96
C ARG A 99 -17.38 2.16 -5.14
N GLU A 100 -16.83 2.31 -6.33
CA GLU A 100 -17.35 1.66 -7.54
C GLU A 100 -17.18 0.14 -7.48
N LEU A 101 -16.04 -0.34 -7.00
CA LEU A 101 -15.78 -1.76 -6.82
C LEU A 101 -16.75 -2.38 -5.81
N ALA A 102 -17.02 -1.71 -4.68
CA ALA A 102 -18.04 -2.13 -3.73
C ALA A 102 -19.42 -2.26 -4.38
N THR A 103 -19.80 -1.29 -5.21
CA THR A 103 -21.07 -1.33 -5.96
C THR A 103 -21.13 -2.54 -6.91
N ARG A 104 -20.03 -2.84 -7.62
CA ARG A 104 -19.97 -4.01 -8.52
C ARG A 104 -19.95 -5.35 -7.79
N LEU A 105 -19.45 -5.37 -6.56
CA LEU A 105 -19.40 -6.54 -5.69
C LEU A 105 -20.66 -6.72 -4.85
N THR A 106 -21.72 -5.95 -5.11
CA THR A 106 -23.03 -6.16 -4.47
C THR A 106 -23.50 -7.60 -4.65
N ASN A 107 -24.03 -8.21 -3.58
CA ASN A 107 -24.43 -9.62 -3.50
C ASN A 107 -23.27 -10.64 -3.56
N THR A 108 -22.03 -10.18 -3.45
CA THR A 108 -20.89 -11.06 -3.15
C THR A 108 -20.60 -11.04 -1.65
N ARG A 109 -19.71 -11.92 -1.19
CA ARG A 109 -19.19 -11.92 0.20
C ARG A 109 -17.87 -11.17 0.33
N ILE A 110 -17.62 -10.20 -0.55
CA ILE A 110 -16.36 -9.46 -0.61
C ILE A 110 -16.64 -8.00 -0.26
N ASN A 111 -16.00 -7.53 0.81
CA ASN A 111 -15.99 -6.14 1.18
C ASN A 111 -14.71 -5.46 0.69
N THR A 112 -14.81 -4.19 0.35
CA THR A 112 -13.67 -3.40 -0.11
C THR A 112 -13.60 -2.08 0.62
N TYR A 113 -12.43 -1.75 1.15
CA TYR A 113 -12.22 -0.54 1.95
C TYR A 113 -11.04 0.24 1.37
N SER A 114 -11.12 1.56 1.48
CA SER A 114 -10.00 2.45 1.24
C SER A 114 -9.60 3.06 2.57
N LEU A 115 -8.32 3.31 2.79
CA LEU A 115 -7.89 3.85 4.08
C LEU A 115 -6.66 4.73 3.96
N ASN A 116 -6.47 5.58 4.95
CA ASN A 116 -5.29 6.39 5.15
C ASN A 116 -4.61 6.04 6.47
N THR A 117 -3.37 5.56 6.37
CA THR A 117 -2.53 5.21 7.52
C THR A 117 -1.96 6.42 8.26
N GLY A 118 -2.29 7.64 7.82
CA GLY A 118 -1.68 8.88 8.26
C GLY A 118 -0.28 9.09 7.68
N ALA A 119 0.43 10.11 8.16
CA ALA A 119 1.81 10.34 7.80
C ALA A 119 2.70 9.33 8.55
N VAL A 120 3.17 8.28 7.86
CA VAL A 120 3.99 7.21 8.47
C VAL A 120 5.45 7.36 8.08
N SER A 121 6.34 7.14 9.06
CA SER A 121 7.78 7.28 8.88
C SER A 121 8.28 6.11 8.05
N THR A 122 8.37 6.37 6.76
CA THR A 122 8.75 5.38 5.77
C THR A 122 9.76 5.97 4.80
N ASP A 123 10.39 5.04 4.12
CA ASP A 123 11.31 5.21 3.03
C ASP A 123 10.71 5.90 1.78
N LEU A 124 9.43 6.28 1.80
CA LEU A 124 8.73 7.00 0.74
C LEU A 124 9.23 8.45 0.56
N GLN A 125 9.71 9.10 1.62
CA GLN A 125 10.06 10.53 1.58
C GLN A 125 11.59 10.78 1.63
N LYS A 126 12.40 9.82 1.16
CA LYS A 126 13.87 9.88 1.22
C LYS A 126 14.49 11.05 0.45
N HIS A 127 13.77 11.57 -0.55
CA HIS A 127 14.23 12.65 -1.43
C HIS A 127 13.67 14.03 -1.05
N SER A 128 13.14 14.20 0.18
CA SER A 128 12.76 15.52 0.72
C SER A 128 13.94 16.12 1.49
N TYR A 129 14.58 17.14 0.93
CA TYR A 129 15.93 17.57 1.33
C TYR A 129 16.00 18.70 2.37
N SER A 130 14.90 19.26 2.86
CA SER A 130 14.99 20.42 3.78
C SER A 130 15.22 20.01 5.25
N LEU A 131 16.09 20.73 5.95
CA LEU A 131 16.37 20.53 7.38
C LEU A 131 15.10 20.73 8.24
N VAL A 132 14.23 21.67 7.83
CA VAL A 132 12.95 21.97 8.47
C VAL A 132 11.98 20.79 8.36
N GLU A 133 11.86 20.17 7.17
CA GLU A 133 11.06 18.96 7.00
C GLU A 133 11.57 17.80 7.86
N ARG A 134 12.88 17.64 8.03
CA ARG A 134 13.44 16.58 8.91
C ARG A 134 13.02 16.77 10.37
N VAL A 135 12.96 18.01 10.85
CA VAL A 135 12.51 18.33 12.22
C VAL A 135 11.00 18.16 12.35
N LEU A 136 10.21 18.67 11.42
CA LEU A 136 8.74 18.51 11.44
C LEU A 136 8.31 17.04 11.31
N LYS A 137 9.02 16.25 10.49
CA LYS A 137 8.81 14.80 10.40
C LYS A 137 8.97 14.08 11.74
N ARG A 138 9.74 14.62 12.69
CA ARG A 138 9.93 13.98 14.00
C ARG A 138 8.66 14.03 14.86
N TYR A 139 7.81 15.04 14.67
CA TYR A 139 6.66 15.31 15.54
C TYR A 139 5.31 15.02 14.88
N CYS A 140 5.24 15.01 13.54
CA CYS A 140 3.99 14.82 12.80
C CYS A 140 3.84 13.42 12.18
N VAL A 141 4.74 12.48 12.47
CA VAL A 141 4.85 11.22 11.73
C VAL A 141 4.73 10.01 12.67
N LEU A 142 3.77 9.16 12.36
CA LEU A 142 3.51 7.89 13.02
C LEU A 142 4.63 6.89 12.72
N ASN A 143 4.92 5.98 13.65
CA ASN A 143 5.78 4.84 13.35
C ASN A 143 5.01 3.79 12.51
N PRO A 144 5.69 2.87 11.81
CA PRO A 144 5.03 1.85 11.00
C PRO A 144 3.99 1.01 11.75
N PHE A 145 4.20 0.75 13.04
CA PHE A 145 3.25 0.02 13.88
C PHE A 145 1.93 0.77 14.06
N MET A 146 1.98 2.07 14.35
CA MET A 146 0.81 2.95 14.43
C MET A 146 0.14 3.09 13.06
N GLY A 147 0.94 3.24 12.01
CA GLY A 147 0.45 3.34 10.63
C GLY A 147 -0.30 2.09 10.16
N SER A 148 0.09 0.90 10.62
CA SER A 148 -0.60 -0.34 10.25
C SER A 148 -1.93 -0.55 10.99
N GLN A 149 -2.22 0.20 12.06
CA GLN A 149 -3.42 -0.04 12.88
C GLN A 149 -4.71 0.15 12.08
N THR A 150 -4.81 1.19 11.25
CA THR A 150 -5.99 1.40 10.40
C THR A 150 -6.20 0.25 9.43
N THR A 151 -5.11 -0.29 8.85
CA THR A 151 -5.20 -1.48 7.99
C THR A 151 -5.67 -2.71 8.75
N LEU A 152 -5.18 -2.94 9.96
CA LEU A 152 -5.62 -4.05 10.80
C LEU A 152 -7.08 -3.89 11.23
N TYR A 153 -7.51 -2.67 11.56
CA TYR A 153 -8.91 -2.35 11.87
C TYR A 153 -9.84 -2.71 10.70
N CYS A 154 -9.53 -2.25 9.48
CA CYS A 154 -10.34 -2.57 8.29
C CYS A 154 -10.38 -4.06 7.94
N VAL A 155 -9.41 -4.84 8.42
CA VAL A 155 -9.27 -6.27 8.09
C VAL A 155 -9.85 -7.19 9.17
N LEU A 156 -9.84 -6.77 10.43
CA LEU A 156 -10.11 -7.64 11.58
C LEU A 156 -11.37 -7.25 12.37
N ASP A 157 -11.93 -6.07 12.16
CA ASP A 157 -13.10 -5.61 12.92
C ASP A 157 -14.41 -6.03 12.25
N ASP A 158 -15.11 -6.99 12.87
CA ASP A 158 -16.39 -7.54 12.39
C ASP A 158 -17.49 -6.48 12.28
N SER A 159 -17.37 -5.33 12.97
CA SER A 159 -18.36 -4.24 12.85
C SER A 159 -18.42 -3.65 11.44
N LEU A 160 -17.36 -3.81 10.65
CA LEU A 160 -17.23 -3.29 9.30
C LEU A 160 -17.83 -4.20 8.23
N ASP A 161 -18.35 -5.38 8.59
CA ASP A 161 -18.86 -6.38 7.63
C ASP A 161 -19.98 -5.86 6.71
N ASN A 162 -20.68 -4.79 7.13
CA ASN A 162 -21.73 -4.15 6.35
C ASN A 162 -21.30 -2.82 5.70
N GLU A 163 -20.03 -2.42 5.80
CA GLU A 163 -19.53 -1.10 5.39
C GLU A 163 -18.65 -1.12 4.13
N SER A 164 -19.06 -1.87 3.10
CA SER A 164 -18.29 -1.95 1.85
C SER A 164 -18.28 -0.62 1.07
N GLY A 165 -17.11 -0.22 0.60
CA GLY A 165 -16.88 0.98 -0.22
C GLY A 165 -16.52 2.24 0.57
N PHE A 166 -16.29 2.10 1.89
CA PHE A 166 -16.04 3.22 2.80
C PHE A 166 -14.56 3.60 2.86
N TYR A 167 -14.29 4.75 3.50
CA TYR A 167 -12.96 5.31 3.69
C TYR A 167 -12.66 5.53 5.19
N TYR A 168 -11.49 5.08 5.65
CA TYR A 168 -11.06 5.12 7.06
C TYR A 168 -9.70 5.80 7.25
#